data_AF-A0A194Q7T0-F1
#
_entry.id   AF-A0A194Q7T0-F1
#
_cell.length_a   1.000
_cell.length_b   1.000
_cell.length_c   1.000
_cell.angle_alpha   90.00
_cell.angle_beta   90.00
_cell.angle_gamma   90.00
#
_symmetry.space_group_name_H-M   'P 1'
#
loop_
_entity.id
_entity.type
_entity.pdbx_description
1 polymer ?
#
loop_
_entity_poly.entity_id
_entity_poly.type
_entity_poly.pdbx_seq_one_letter_code
_entity_poly.pdbx_strand_id
1 'polypeptide(L)'
;MLVSWFVWSGLREAWSPWVQPGIPPPLLPVTHAEDTHEHAHAHAHADMLQRFRETLQLLIDDCPGSDEFVLRYVWHWAVHTYVGAGARASQSCRVALSALLAALEPLPWNTAHWMHASCMSLALQISRSSDREIVSWCGARWRCAGAESWVRGVHDTRLAPHLAALLSLLCSPHLHLETQVLEEAALLPWQRLPDAALDAAFEQFFVDFHNPAVPYHETMQFRLLLCASQLVIVGERGECVVDVRARRARSVSQCVRAAATPTLAHHAHAHAHNMLRVLTDLAPQIEGSAGEIEELLSRALVIMCLEPAAAAALPVWQQWMRECGARLRLAAASAAATLTALEYFVPLADTIASTHMTLSGCEGDGWSALRARLCGCAWGAGAAAAAGARRGWHAAYALLPRDTLPPQDLLRALLAFNLTPSDDEPITAVWVCVLCRAALQSRRVTAVSAAVSECAELARGAVVRWAAEPRRSILQLVAMQHDTHTVRIRLLCRLALCILDPSSVELAQAYESSCSALPPGQAEAASWGRAPGAKHLPRLAAILYPGKDAYFNDEIELLQEIT
;
A
#
# COMPACT_ATOMS: atom_id res chain seq x y z
N MET A 1 17.58 43.48 16.45
CA MET A 1 17.80 43.53 14.99
C MET A 1 18.83 44.56 14.56
N LEU A 2 18.68 45.87 14.87
CA LEU A 2 19.66 46.90 14.47
C LEU A 2 21.05 46.63 15.04
N VAL A 3 21.15 46.32 16.34
CA VAL A 3 22.45 46.05 17.02
C VAL A 3 23.16 44.84 16.42
N SER A 4 22.49 43.69 16.23
CA SER A 4 23.11 42.49 15.64
C SER A 4 23.56 42.69 14.18
N TRP A 5 22.85 43.51 13.40
CA TRP A 5 23.24 43.84 12.04
C TRP A 5 24.49 44.73 11.99
N PHE A 6 24.56 45.76 12.85
CA PHE A 6 25.73 46.63 12.98
C PHE A 6 26.96 45.90 13.51
N VAL A 7 26.78 44.95 14.44
CA VAL A 7 27.88 44.17 15.00
C VAL A 7 28.40 43.15 13.97
N TRP A 8 27.55 42.50 13.18
CA TRP A 8 28.02 41.65 12.07
C TRP A 8 28.75 42.46 10.99
N SER A 9 28.27 43.65 10.63
CA SER A 9 29.02 44.52 9.72
C SER A 9 30.36 44.96 10.31
N GLY A 10 30.42 45.25 11.61
CA GLY A 10 31.67 45.58 12.31
C GLY A 10 32.63 44.40 12.40
N LEU A 11 32.14 43.18 12.64
CA LEU A 11 32.93 41.96 12.56
C LEU A 11 33.44 41.72 11.14
N ARG A 12 32.59 41.90 10.13
CA ARG A 12 32.99 41.77 8.73
C ARG A 12 34.05 42.79 8.34
N GLU A 13 33.99 44.01 8.86
CA GLU A 13 34.97 45.07 8.62
C GLU A 13 36.29 44.80 9.36
N ALA A 14 36.22 44.40 10.63
CA ALA A 14 37.38 44.06 11.46
C ALA A 14 38.14 42.82 10.97
N TRP A 15 37.44 41.89 10.34
CA TRP A 15 38.00 40.66 9.76
C TRP A 15 38.04 40.69 8.21
N SER A 16 37.81 41.85 7.59
CA SER A 16 37.50 41.98 6.15
C SER A 16 38.50 41.39 5.14
N PRO A 17 39.83 41.31 5.38
CA PRO A 17 40.74 40.63 4.46
C PRO A 17 40.50 39.11 4.39
N TRP A 18 39.88 38.56 5.43
CA TRP A 18 39.74 37.12 5.67
C TRP A 18 38.30 36.60 5.47
N VAL A 19 37.34 37.52 5.32
CA VAL A 19 35.88 37.25 5.36
C VAL A 19 35.20 37.56 4.01
N GLN A 20 35.91 38.00 2.97
CA GLN A 20 35.25 38.22 1.67
C GLN A 20 35.10 36.92 0.85
N PRO A 21 33.87 36.55 0.44
CA PRO A 21 33.66 35.44 -0.48
C PRO A 21 34.05 35.88 -1.91
N GLY A 22 35.21 35.44 -2.41
CA GLY A 22 35.72 35.76 -3.75
C GLY A 22 37.00 34.98 -4.13
N ILE A 23 37.34 34.96 -5.43
CA ILE A 23 38.45 34.21 -6.05
C ILE A 23 39.75 35.06 -6.06
N PRO A 24 40.95 34.48 -5.81
CA PRO A 24 41.79 34.55 -4.59
C PRO A 24 42.75 35.80 -4.56
N PRO A 25 43.71 35.98 -3.62
CA PRO A 25 44.73 35.02 -3.17
C PRO A 25 44.22 34.18 -1.99
N PRO A 26 44.95 33.16 -1.52
CA PRO A 26 44.40 32.19 -0.58
C PRO A 26 43.92 32.93 0.66
N LEU A 27 42.89 32.35 1.28
CA LEU A 27 42.31 32.86 2.52
C LEU A 27 43.39 33.23 3.52
N LEU A 28 44.61 32.66 3.49
CA LEU A 28 45.79 33.00 4.30
C LEU A 28 47.08 32.91 3.44
N PRO A 29 48.16 33.63 3.76
CA PRO A 29 49.42 33.55 3.01
C PRO A 29 49.83 32.09 2.84
N VAL A 30 50.06 31.67 1.58
CA VAL A 30 50.64 30.35 1.32
C VAL A 30 51.99 30.32 2.03
N THR A 31 52.17 29.33 2.90
CA THR A 31 53.47 28.96 3.48
C THR A 31 54.38 28.45 2.36
N HIS A 32 54.85 29.36 1.52
CA HIS A 32 55.99 29.16 0.64
C HIS A 32 57.03 30.20 1.02
N ALA A 33 57.72 29.93 2.12
CA ALA A 33 59.10 30.35 2.29
C ALA A 33 59.70 29.45 3.37
N GLU A 34 60.64 28.63 2.91
CA GLU A 34 61.73 28.07 3.68
C GLU A 34 62.10 28.98 4.85
N ASP A 35 61.73 28.63 6.09
CA ASP A 35 62.39 29.09 7.31
C ASP A 35 61.82 28.38 8.56
N THR A 36 62.50 27.30 8.95
CA THR A 36 62.81 26.81 10.32
C THR A 36 61.76 26.76 11.47
N HIS A 37 60.50 27.16 11.32
CA HIS A 37 59.51 27.13 12.41
C HIS A 37 58.12 26.59 12.01
N GLU A 38 58.05 25.40 11.42
CA GLU A 38 56.78 24.75 11.01
C GLU A 38 55.77 24.57 12.16
N HIS A 39 56.21 24.44 13.42
CA HIS A 39 55.29 24.29 14.56
C HIS A 39 54.67 25.62 15.02
N ALA A 40 55.38 26.75 14.98
CA ALA A 40 54.85 28.04 15.46
C ALA A 40 53.76 28.61 14.54
N HIS A 41 53.85 28.35 13.24
CA HIS A 41 52.94 28.92 12.24
C HIS A 41 51.62 28.14 12.09
N ALA A 42 51.62 26.82 12.34
CA ALA A 42 50.39 26.03 12.43
C ALA A 42 49.54 26.41 13.65
N HIS A 43 50.19 26.76 14.77
CA HIS A 43 49.51 27.24 15.98
C HIS A 43 48.84 28.61 15.77
N ALA A 44 49.51 29.55 15.09
CA ALA A 44 48.93 30.87 14.81
C ALA A 44 47.64 30.82 13.96
N HIS A 45 47.55 29.86 13.03
CA HIS A 45 46.35 29.61 12.23
C HIS A 45 45.16 29.12 13.08
N ALA A 46 45.41 28.12 13.93
CA ALA A 46 44.39 27.58 14.84
C ALA A 46 43.93 28.64 15.87
N ASP A 47 44.86 29.41 16.42
CA ASP A 47 44.58 30.48 17.39
C ASP A 47 43.70 31.59 16.81
N MET A 48 43.90 31.93 15.52
CA MET A 48 43.09 32.95 14.85
C MET A 48 41.63 32.49 14.68
N LEU A 49 41.41 31.29 14.14
CA LEU A 49 40.07 30.72 13.96
C LEU A 49 39.36 30.52 15.32
N GLN A 50 40.12 30.14 16.34
CA GLN A 50 39.63 30.02 17.70
C GLN A 50 39.13 31.36 18.25
N ARG A 51 39.91 32.45 18.11
CA ARG A 51 39.51 33.80 18.53
C ARG A 51 38.29 34.31 17.77
N PHE A 52 38.19 34.02 16.47
CA PHE A 52 37.02 34.36 15.68
C PHE A 52 35.76 33.67 16.22
N ARG A 53 35.82 32.36 16.47
CA ARG A 53 34.74 31.60 17.12
C ARG A 53 34.38 32.17 18.49
N GLU A 54 35.37 32.44 19.34
CA GLU A 54 35.15 33.00 20.68
C GLU A 54 34.45 34.36 20.62
N THR A 55 34.80 35.20 19.63
CA THR A 55 34.14 36.49 19.41
C THR A 55 32.68 36.31 18.99
N LEU A 56 32.38 35.33 18.13
CA LEU A 56 31.00 34.99 17.76
C LEU A 56 30.21 34.45 18.95
N GLN A 57 30.83 33.62 19.79
CA GLN A 57 30.20 33.07 20.98
C GLN A 57 29.87 34.17 22.00
N LEU A 58 30.84 35.06 22.29
CA LEU A 58 30.61 36.22 23.17
C LEU A 58 29.47 37.09 22.66
N LEU A 59 29.36 37.28 21.35
CA LEU A 59 28.27 38.05 20.77
C LEU A 59 26.91 37.38 20.98
N ILE A 60 26.83 36.06 20.82
CA ILE A 60 25.61 35.29 21.08
C ILE A 60 25.23 35.38 22.57
N ASP A 61 26.20 35.25 23.46
CA ASP A 61 26.01 35.24 24.91
C ASP A 61 25.63 36.64 25.45
N ASP A 62 26.27 37.70 24.95
CA ASP A 62 26.07 39.09 25.40
C ASP A 62 24.82 39.74 24.80
N CYS A 63 24.25 39.18 23.72
CA CYS A 63 23.07 39.71 23.03
C CYS A 63 21.96 38.65 22.89
N PRO A 64 21.07 38.49 23.89
CA PRO A 64 19.95 37.55 23.84
C PRO A 64 19.06 37.76 22.59
N GLY A 65 18.74 36.67 21.89
CA GLY A 65 17.94 36.69 20.66
C GLY A 65 18.70 37.12 19.39
N SER A 66 20.03 37.25 19.46
CA SER A 66 20.89 37.48 18.29
C SER A 66 21.38 36.19 17.63
N ASP A 67 21.29 35.07 18.35
CA ASP A 67 21.70 33.72 17.97
C ASP A 67 21.20 33.30 16.59
N GLU A 68 19.89 33.44 16.32
CA GLU A 68 19.32 33.14 14.99
C GLU A 68 20.03 33.91 13.88
N PHE A 69 20.19 35.22 14.04
CA PHE A 69 20.74 36.08 13.01
C PHE A 69 22.21 35.76 12.77
N VAL A 70 22.98 35.63 13.85
CA VAL A 70 24.42 35.43 13.81
C VAL A 70 24.73 34.09 13.18
N LEU A 71 24.09 33.01 13.63
CA LEU A 71 24.29 31.67 13.08
C LEU A 71 23.91 31.62 11.60
N ARG A 72 22.80 32.25 11.21
CA ARG A 72 22.40 32.34 9.79
C ARG A 72 23.45 33.05 8.92
N TYR A 73 23.97 34.17 9.38
CA TYR A 73 24.99 34.92 8.64
C TYR A 73 26.33 34.18 8.58
N VAL A 74 26.75 33.57 9.69
CA VAL A 74 27.94 32.71 9.76
C VAL A 74 27.82 31.54 8.79
N TRP A 75 26.66 30.88 8.75
CA TRP A 75 26.41 29.78 7.82
C TRP A 75 26.46 30.24 6.36
N HIS A 76 25.74 31.33 6.00
CA HIS A 76 25.80 31.91 4.65
C HIS A 76 27.22 32.23 4.24
N TRP A 77 27.98 32.87 5.13
CA TRP A 77 29.35 33.26 4.85
C TRP A 77 30.27 32.05 4.67
N ALA A 78 30.21 31.07 5.57
CA ALA A 78 31.03 29.86 5.49
C ALA A 78 30.76 29.09 4.19
N VAL A 79 29.47 28.91 3.84
CA VAL A 79 29.07 28.23 2.61
C VAL A 79 29.49 28.98 1.36
N HIS A 80 29.26 30.29 1.29
CA HIS A 80 29.69 31.10 0.14
C HIS A 80 31.20 31.07 -0.05
N THR A 81 31.96 31.10 1.05
CA THR A 81 33.43 31.03 1.03
C THR A 81 33.89 29.67 0.53
N TYR A 82 33.28 28.59 1.03
CA TYR A 82 33.60 27.22 0.62
C TYR A 82 33.26 26.97 -0.86
N VAL A 83 32.05 27.34 -1.28
CA VAL A 83 31.59 27.19 -2.68
C VAL A 83 32.38 28.09 -3.63
N GLY A 84 32.71 29.31 -3.20
CA GLY A 84 33.46 30.30 -4.00
C GLY A 84 34.90 29.88 -4.29
N ALA A 85 35.54 29.11 -3.41
CA ALA A 85 36.86 28.53 -3.65
C ALA A 85 36.84 27.49 -4.79
N GLY A 86 35.72 26.77 -4.94
CA GLY A 86 35.43 25.86 -6.04
C GLY A 86 36.33 24.63 -6.13
N ALA A 87 36.06 23.76 -7.11
CA ALA A 87 36.78 22.50 -7.31
C ALA A 87 38.28 22.65 -7.68
N ARG A 88 38.71 23.86 -8.06
CA ARG A 88 40.09 24.18 -8.46
C ARG A 88 40.93 24.77 -7.32
N ALA A 89 40.41 24.77 -6.09
CA ALA A 89 41.15 25.22 -4.92
C ALA A 89 42.44 24.39 -4.71
N SER A 90 43.53 25.07 -4.34
CA SER A 90 44.78 24.43 -3.95
C SER A 90 44.58 23.55 -2.71
N GLN A 91 45.44 22.55 -2.50
CA GLN A 91 45.37 21.68 -1.32
C GLN A 91 45.44 22.48 0.00
N SER A 92 46.29 23.52 0.04
CA SER A 92 46.39 24.42 1.18
C SER A 92 45.08 25.19 1.46
N CYS A 93 44.39 25.63 0.41
CA CYS A 93 43.10 26.31 0.52
C CYS A 93 42.02 25.35 1.05
N ARG A 94 42.00 24.10 0.58
CA ARG A 94 41.06 23.08 1.10
C ARG A 94 41.28 22.80 2.58
N VAL A 95 42.53 22.62 3.02
CA VAL A 95 42.85 22.42 4.44
C VAL A 95 42.41 23.61 5.30
N ALA A 96 42.60 24.83 4.82
CA ALA A 96 42.13 26.03 5.53
C ALA A 96 40.60 26.10 5.61
N LEU A 97 39.89 25.72 4.53
CA LEU A 97 38.43 25.64 4.53
C LEU A 97 37.90 24.57 5.48
N SER A 98 38.51 23.38 5.52
CA SER A 98 38.19 22.32 6.48
C SER A 98 38.40 22.80 7.92
N ALA A 99 39.52 23.47 8.20
CA ALA A 99 39.81 24.03 9.51
C ALA A 99 38.80 25.12 9.92
N LEU A 100 38.32 25.94 8.97
CA LEU A 100 37.25 26.91 9.21
C LEU A 100 35.95 26.21 9.61
N LEU A 101 35.52 25.19 8.88
CA LEU A 101 34.30 24.43 9.20
C LEU A 101 34.38 23.77 10.58
N ALA A 102 35.55 23.24 10.95
CA ALA A 102 35.81 22.67 12.27
C ALA A 102 35.78 23.72 13.39
N ALA A 103 36.36 24.91 13.16
CA ALA A 103 36.36 25.98 14.14
C ALA A 103 34.95 26.52 14.45
N LEU A 104 34.03 26.45 13.47
CA LEU A 104 32.64 26.88 13.62
C LEU A 104 31.72 25.81 14.23
N GLU A 105 32.16 24.56 14.32
CA GLU A 105 31.37 23.44 14.87
C GLU A 105 30.84 23.66 16.30
N PRO A 106 31.60 24.24 17.25
CA PRO A 106 31.16 24.37 18.65
C PRO A 106 30.10 25.44 18.89
N LEU A 107 29.71 26.22 17.88
CA LEU A 107 28.65 27.22 18.03
C LEU A 107 27.29 26.54 18.33
N PRO A 108 26.32 27.27 18.94
CA PRO A 108 25.05 26.72 19.40
C PRO A 108 24.03 26.40 18.27
N TRP A 109 24.48 25.72 17.21
CA TRP A 109 23.67 25.32 16.05
C TRP A 109 22.44 24.49 16.42
N ASN A 110 22.55 23.70 17.50
CA ASN A 110 21.55 22.72 17.89
C ASN A 110 20.51 23.26 18.88
N THR A 111 20.73 24.45 19.45
CA THR A 111 19.80 25.05 20.42
C THR A 111 19.02 26.22 19.82
N ALA A 112 19.53 26.81 18.73
CA ALA A 112 18.91 27.95 18.07
C ALA A 112 18.18 27.54 16.77
N HIS A 113 16.96 28.01 16.59
CA HIS A 113 16.20 27.84 15.33
C HIS A 113 16.68 28.86 14.29
N TRP A 114 17.87 28.63 13.72
CA TRP A 114 18.55 29.60 12.86
C TRP A 114 18.19 29.51 11.36
N MET A 115 17.61 28.38 10.93
CA MET A 115 17.27 28.17 9.52
C MET A 115 16.16 29.13 9.09
N HIS A 116 16.29 29.67 7.88
CA HIS A 116 15.40 30.69 7.34
C HIS A 116 15.27 30.56 5.83
N ALA A 117 14.16 31.05 5.26
CA ALA A 117 13.88 30.97 3.83
C ALA A 117 14.99 31.52 2.92
N SER A 118 15.69 32.56 3.38
CA SER A 118 16.81 33.17 2.67
C SER A 118 17.97 32.21 2.39
N CYS A 119 18.10 31.13 3.17
CA CYS A 119 19.16 30.13 3.03
C CYS A 119 18.87 29.09 1.93
N MET A 120 17.65 29.06 1.40
CA MET A 120 17.17 27.98 0.53
C MET A 120 17.96 27.84 -0.77
N SER A 121 18.33 28.96 -1.41
CA SER A 121 19.10 28.92 -2.67
C SER A 121 20.47 28.27 -2.48
N LEU A 122 21.17 28.63 -1.40
CA LEU A 122 22.46 28.05 -1.05
C LEU A 122 22.32 26.60 -0.59
N ALA A 123 21.29 26.28 0.20
CA ALA A 123 21.03 24.91 0.64
C ALA A 123 20.82 23.97 -0.55
N LEU A 124 20.06 24.40 -1.56
CA LEU A 124 19.88 23.67 -2.81
C LEU A 124 21.15 23.55 -3.65
N GLN A 125 22.02 24.57 -3.63
CA GLN A 125 23.31 24.50 -4.31
C GLN A 125 24.23 23.47 -3.63
N ILE A 126 24.26 23.46 -2.30
CA ILE A 126 25.04 22.50 -1.51
C ILE A 126 24.53 21.08 -1.71
N SER A 127 23.21 20.87 -1.71
CA SER A 127 22.65 19.51 -1.86
C SER A 127 22.94 18.85 -3.20
N ARG A 128 23.39 19.64 -4.18
CA ARG A 128 23.87 19.19 -5.51
C ARG A 128 25.39 19.18 -5.62
N SER A 129 26.10 19.59 -4.58
CA SER A 129 27.56 19.57 -4.54
C SER A 129 28.07 18.13 -4.44
N SER A 130 29.15 17.82 -5.17
CA SER A 130 29.87 16.56 -5.05
C SER A 130 30.81 16.53 -3.83
N ASP A 131 30.99 17.67 -3.16
CA ASP A 131 31.88 17.80 -2.02
C ASP A 131 31.20 17.30 -0.74
N ARG A 132 31.67 16.15 -0.24
CA ARG A 132 31.07 15.47 0.92
C ARG A 132 31.29 16.23 2.23
N GLU A 133 32.36 17.00 2.37
CA GLU A 133 32.68 17.68 3.62
C GLU A 133 31.66 18.77 3.90
N ILE A 134 31.45 19.68 2.93
CA ILE A 134 30.48 20.78 3.09
C ILE A 134 29.04 20.28 3.16
N VAL A 135 28.71 19.22 2.42
CA VAL A 135 27.38 18.59 2.45
C VAL A 135 27.10 17.97 3.82
N SER A 136 28.08 17.24 4.38
CA SER A 136 27.99 16.66 5.73
C SER A 136 27.90 17.75 6.80
N TRP A 137 28.75 18.77 6.71
CA TRP A 137 28.76 19.89 7.65
C TRP A 137 27.43 20.65 7.63
N CYS A 138 26.84 20.91 6.47
CA CYS A 138 25.53 21.57 6.39
C CYS A 138 24.41 20.69 6.96
N GLY A 139 24.37 19.40 6.58
CA GLY A 139 23.36 18.45 7.05
C GLY A 139 23.33 18.33 8.57
N ALA A 140 24.50 18.24 9.21
CA ALA A 140 24.62 18.13 10.66
C ALA A 140 24.10 19.37 11.42
N ARG A 141 24.08 20.55 10.79
CA ARG A 141 23.71 21.83 11.44
C ARG A 141 22.22 22.13 11.28
N TRP A 142 21.54 21.38 10.42
CA TRP A 142 20.09 21.39 10.28
C TRP A 142 19.37 20.45 11.24
N ARG A 143 20.10 19.68 12.05
CA ARG A 143 19.58 18.67 12.98
C ARG A 143 18.45 19.16 13.87
N CYS A 144 18.52 20.41 14.35
CA CYS A 144 17.54 20.99 15.28
C CYS A 144 16.60 22.00 14.60
N ALA A 145 16.57 22.05 13.27
CA ALA A 145 15.60 22.85 12.55
C ALA A 145 14.22 22.17 12.62
N GLY A 146 13.36 22.66 13.51
CA GLY A 146 11.96 22.24 13.56
C GLY A 146 11.17 22.72 12.35
N ALA A 147 9.96 22.17 12.15
CA ALA A 147 9.09 22.48 11.01
C ALA A 147 8.91 23.99 10.76
N GLU A 148 8.69 24.77 11.82
CA GLU A 148 8.50 26.23 11.73
C GLU A 148 9.74 26.97 11.22
N SER A 149 10.94 26.44 11.48
CA SER A 149 12.20 27.06 11.04
C SER A 149 12.35 26.97 9.51
N TRP A 150 11.93 25.86 8.92
CA TRP A 150 12.04 25.64 7.47
C TRP A 150 11.18 26.58 6.63
N VAL A 151 10.07 27.08 7.19
CA VAL A 151 9.16 28.04 6.52
C VAL A 151 9.28 29.46 7.07
N ARG A 152 10.22 29.70 8.00
CA ARG A 152 10.42 31.01 8.61
C ARG A 152 10.84 32.05 7.57
N GLY A 153 10.16 33.19 7.58
CA GLY A 153 10.42 34.30 6.67
C GLY A 153 9.87 34.11 5.25
N VAL A 154 9.06 33.08 5.02
CA VAL A 154 8.36 32.89 3.74
C VAL A 154 7.04 33.66 3.76
N HIS A 155 6.87 34.59 2.82
CA HIS A 155 5.55 35.19 2.59
C HIS A 155 4.59 34.14 1.98
N ASP A 156 3.30 34.22 2.32
CA ASP A 156 2.29 33.26 1.85
C ASP A 156 2.26 33.05 0.34
N THR A 157 2.49 34.11 -0.44
CA THR A 157 2.55 34.07 -1.91
C THR A 157 3.74 33.29 -2.46
N ARG A 158 4.78 33.08 -1.64
CA ARG A 158 6.01 32.35 -1.97
C ARG A 158 6.11 30.99 -1.28
N LEU A 159 5.11 30.60 -0.48
CA LEU A 159 5.17 29.33 0.24
C LEU A 159 5.17 28.11 -0.70
N ALA A 160 4.31 28.10 -1.72
CA ALA A 160 4.23 26.98 -2.66
C ALA A 160 5.57 26.67 -3.38
N PRO A 161 6.26 27.63 -4.01
CA PRO A 161 7.57 27.37 -4.61
C PRO A 161 8.66 27.07 -3.57
N HIS A 162 8.55 27.61 -2.35
CA HIS A 162 9.47 27.30 -1.26
C HIS A 162 9.33 25.86 -0.76
N LEU A 163 8.09 25.34 -0.66
CA LEU A 163 7.84 23.93 -0.34
C LEU A 163 8.39 23.00 -1.41
N ALA A 164 8.29 23.36 -2.69
CA ALA A 164 8.89 22.58 -3.78
C ALA A 164 10.43 22.51 -3.64
N ALA A 165 11.07 23.64 -3.31
CA ALA A 165 12.49 23.69 -3.03
C ALA A 165 12.88 22.86 -1.80
N LEU A 166 12.12 22.94 -0.71
CA LEU A 166 12.31 22.13 0.49
C LEU A 166 12.21 20.63 0.17
N LEU A 167 11.20 20.21 -0.59
CA LEU A 167 11.04 18.80 -0.95
C LEU A 167 12.24 18.29 -1.77
N SER A 168 12.71 19.08 -2.74
CA SER A 168 13.92 18.75 -3.51
C SER A 168 15.18 18.69 -2.64
N LEU A 169 15.30 19.56 -1.64
CA LEU A 169 16.42 19.56 -0.70
C LEU A 169 16.42 18.30 0.18
N LEU A 170 15.28 18.00 0.79
CA LEU A 170 15.11 16.92 1.76
C LEU A 170 15.15 15.53 1.12
N CYS A 171 14.76 15.43 -0.15
CA CYS A 171 14.84 14.19 -0.93
C CYS A 171 16.18 14.01 -1.67
N SER A 172 17.16 14.90 -1.51
CA SER A 172 18.46 14.78 -2.19
C SER A 172 19.22 13.54 -1.69
N PRO A 173 19.73 12.67 -2.60
CA PRO A 173 20.49 11.47 -2.21
C PRO A 173 21.89 11.80 -1.65
N HIS A 174 22.41 13.00 -1.91
CA HIS A 174 23.72 13.42 -1.42
C HIS A 174 23.67 13.91 0.03
N LEU A 175 22.51 14.38 0.46
CA LEU A 175 22.32 15.00 1.75
C LEU A 175 21.97 13.93 2.81
N HIS A 176 22.91 13.67 3.71
CA HIS A 176 22.71 12.74 4.82
C HIS A 176 22.05 13.49 5.97
N LEU A 177 20.72 13.55 5.95
CA LEU A 177 19.92 14.12 7.03
C LEU A 177 19.63 13.08 8.11
N GLU A 178 19.67 13.51 9.36
CA GLU A 178 19.21 12.68 10.47
C GLU A 178 17.69 12.50 10.42
N THR A 179 17.21 11.35 10.91
CA THR A 179 15.79 10.99 10.96
C THR A 179 14.93 12.08 11.60
N GLN A 180 15.40 12.70 12.68
CA GLN A 180 14.70 13.77 13.39
C GLN A 180 14.33 14.95 12.48
N VAL A 181 15.22 15.33 11.54
CA VAL A 181 14.96 16.43 10.60
C VAL A 181 13.84 16.07 9.63
N LEU A 182 13.81 14.82 9.17
CA LEU A 182 12.80 14.33 8.24
C LEU A 182 11.44 14.13 8.92
N GLU A 183 11.43 13.79 10.22
CA GLU A 183 10.21 13.76 11.05
C GLU A 183 9.62 15.16 11.22
N GLU A 184 10.45 16.15 11.55
CA GLU A 184 10.02 17.57 11.60
C GLU A 184 9.53 18.06 10.24
N ALA A 185 10.21 17.68 9.15
CA ALA A 185 9.78 18.05 7.81
C ALA A 185 8.42 17.42 7.42
N ALA A 186 8.05 16.28 8.00
CA ALA A 186 6.74 15.66 7.76
C ALA A 186 5.58 16.53 8.27
N LEU A 187 5.83 17.45 9.21
CA LEU A 187 4.85 18.38 9.78
C LEU A 187 4.65 19.65 8.93
N LEU A 188 5.40 19.83 7.86
CA LEU A 188 5.27 20.99 6.98
C LEU A 188 3.91 21.02 6.28
N PRO A 189 3.41 22.21 5.87
CA PRO A 189 2.09 22.38 5.27
C PRO A 189 2.05 21.92 3.80
N TRP A 190 2.33 20.63 3.57
CA TRP A 190 2.46 20.04 2.24
C TRP A 190 1.18 20.10 1.40
N GLN A 191 0.01 20.28 2.03
CA GLN A 191 -1.24 20.56 1.33
C GLN A 191 -1.15 21.80 0.42
N ARG A 192 -0.23 22.73 0.67
CA ARG A 192 0.02 23.93 -0.16
C ARG A 192 1.06 23.72 -1.27
N LEU A 193 1.71 22.56 -1.35
CA LEU A 193 2.64 22.22 -2.42
C LEU A 193 1.89 22.10 -3.75
N PRO A 194 2.40 22.60 -4.90
CA PRO A 194 1.79 22.37 -6.20
C PRO A 194 1.89 20.90 -6.65
N ASP A 195 0.85 20.37 -7.30
CA ASP A 195 0.84 18.99 -7.80
C ASP A 195 2.00 18.70 -8.78
N ALA A 196 2.28 19.63 -9.69
CA ALA A 196 3.39 19.48 -10.65
C ALA A 196 4.77 19.37 -9.96
N ALA A 197 4.94 20.04 -8.80
CA ALA A 197 6.18 19.94 -8.04
C ALA A 197 6.30 18.60 -7.30
N LEU A 198 5.18 18.07 -6.81
CA LEU A 198 5.11 16.74 -6.21
C LEU A 198 5.42 15.65 -7.25
N ASP A 199 4.82 15.76 -8.44
CA ASP A 199 5.05 14.83 -9.56
C ASP A 199 6.53 14.79 -9.94
N ALA A 200 7.15 15.96 -10.14
CA ALA A 200 8.58 16.06 -10.42
C ALA A 200 9.46 15.52 -9.29
N ALA A 201 9.05 15.68 -8.02
CA ALA A 201 9.78 15.15 -6.88
C ALA A 201 9.73 13.61 -6.83
N PHE A 202 8.59 13.00 -7.14
CA PHE A 202 8.49 11.54 -7.27
C PHE A 202 9.37 11.01 -8.40
N GLU A 203 9.31 11.63 -9.58
CA GLU A 203 10.14 11.24 -10.73
C GLU A 203 11.63 11.32 -10.38
N GLN A 204 12.09 12.44 -9.81
CA GLN A 204 13.48 12.62 -9.41
C GLN A 204 13.89 11.61 -8.33
N PHE A 205 13.05 11.39 -7.32
CA PHE A 205 13.33 10.41 -6.26
C PHE A 205 13.54 9.00 -6.84
N PHE A 206 12.68 8.55 -7.75
CA PHE A 206 12.84 7.20 -8.32
C PHE A 206 14.00 7.09 -9.31
N VAL A 207 14.48 8.20 -9.88
CA VAL A 207 15.74 8.25 -10.64
C VAL A 207 16.94 8.14 -9.70
N ASP A 208 16.93 8.88 -8.60
CA ASP A 208 18.04 8.95 -7.64
C ASP A 208 18.18 7.66 -6.81
N PHE A 209 17.05 7.04 -6.47
CA PHE A 209 16.97 5.80 -5.69
C PHE A 209 16.73 4.57 -6.58
N HIS A 210 17.11 4.65 -7.87
CA HIS A 210 16.99 3.57 -8.85
C HIS A 210 18.02 2.44 -8.65
N ASN A 211 18.13 1.91 -7.43
CA ASN A 211 19.13 0.91 -7.06
C ASN A 211 18.49 -0.31 -6.39
N PRO A 212 18.66 -1.54 -6.92
CA PRO A 212 18.11 -2.75 -6.31
C PRO A 212 18.70 -3.04 -4.92
N ALA A 213 19.88 -2.53 -4.58
CA ALA A 213 20.51 -2.74 -3.28
C ALA A 213 19.95 -1.85 -2.16
N VAL A 214 19.21 -0.79 -2.50
CA VAL A 214 18.71 0.19 -1.53
C VAL A 214 17.19 0.02 -1.39
N PRO A 215 16.67 -0.37 -0.20
CA PRO A 215 15.24 -0.49 0.03
C PRO A 215 14.61 0.91 0.15
N TYR A 216 14.37 1.56 -0.99
CA TYR A 216 13.88 2.95 -1.02
C TYR A 216 12.59 3.14 -0.21
N HIS A 217 11.74 2.11 -0.13
CA HIS A 217 10.45 2.14 0.55
C HIS A 217 10.56 2.20 2.09
N GLU A 218 11.74 1.92 2.63
CA GLU A 218 12.07 2.06 4.07
C GLU A 218 12.69 3.42 4.39
N THR A 219 13.04 4.22 3.38
CA THR A 219 13.69 5.51 3.58
C THR A 219 12.71 6.56 4.09
N MET A 220 13.20 7.45 4.96
CA MET A 220 12.40 8.57 5.47
C MET A 220 12.09 9.60 4.38
N GLN A 221 12.92 9.70 3.34
CA GLN A 221 12.67 10.52 2.16
C GLN A 221 11.43 10.02 1.38
N PHE A 222 11.28 8.70 1.22
CA PHE A 222 10.06 8.14 0.62
C PHE A 222 8.84 8.42 1.50
N ARG A 223 8.96 8.24 2.83
CA ARG A 223 7.89 8.60 3.76
C ARG A 223 7.50 10.07 3.66
N LEU A 224 8.46 10.98 3.49
CA LEU A 224 8.21 12.40 3.30
C LEU A 224 7.40 12.68 2.02
N LEU A 225 7.68 11.98 0.91
CA LEU A 225 6.86 12.05 -0.30
C LEU A 225 5.43 11.55 -0.06
N LEU A 226 5.25 10.52 0.76
CA LEU A 226 3.92 10.05 1.16
C LEU A 226 3.18 11.07 2.05
N CYS A 227 3.89 11.80 2.92
CA CYS A 227 3.32 12.94 3.65
C CYS A 227 2.96 14.09 2.70
N ALA A 228 3.83 14.39 1.73
CA ALA A 228 3.62 15.47 0.78
C ALA A 228 2.42 15.23 -0.16
N SER A 229 2.19 13.96 -0.50
CA SER A 229 1.03 13.47 -1.25
C SER A 229 -0.23 13.29 -0.40
N GLN A 230 -0.15 13.51 0.92
CA GLN A 230 -1.25 13.34 1.87
C GLN A 230 -1.75 11.88 1.98
N LEU A 231 -0.93 10.90 1.59
CA LEU A 231 -1.18 9.47 1.82
C LEU A 231 -0.86 9.09 3.27
N VAL A 232 0.17 9.72 3.84
CA VAL A 232 0.46 9.69 5.29
C VAL A 232 0.07 11.05 5.85
N ILE A 233 -0.75 11.07 6.89
CA ILE A 233 -1.22 12.30 7.52
C ILE A 233 -0.57 12.40 8.89
N VAL A 234 0.13 13.50 9.13
CA VAL A 234 0.81 13.79 10.39
C VAL A 234 0.29 15.14 10.91
N GLY A 235 -0.20 15.18 12.15
CA GLY A 235 -0.74 16.40 12.77
C GLY A 235 -2.22 16.68 12.49
N GLU A 236 -2.69 17.87 12.87
CA GLU A 236 -4.08 18.30 12.71
C GLU A 236 -4.41 18.70 11.27
N ARG A 237 -5.62 18.33 10.82
CA ARG A 237 -6.12 18.67 9.47
C ARG A 237 -6.46 20.15 9.39
N GLY A 238 -5.57 20.96 8.82
CA GLY A 238 -5.93 22.30 8.36
C GLY A 238 -6.97 22.24 7.23
N GLU A 239 -7.77 23.31 7.08
CA GLU A 239 -8.72 23.45 5.98
C GLU A 239 -8.00 23.31 4.63
N CYS A 240 -8.30 22.24 3.89
CA CYS A 240 -7.63 21.95 2.64
C CYS A 240 -8.40 22.59 1.46
N VAL A 241 -7.72 23.45 0.71
CA VAL A 241 -8.27 24.16 -0.47
C VAL A 241 -8.14 23.33 -1.75
N VAL A 242 -7.38 22.22 -1.73
CA VAL A 242 -7.03 21.40 -2.90
C VAL A 242 -7.82 20.09 -2.91
N ASP A 243 -8.15 19.58 -4.11
CA ASP A 243 -8.70 18.23 -4.28
C ASP A 243 -7.66 17.16 -3.88
N VAL A 244 -7.68 16.80 -2.59
CA VAL A 244 -6.74 15.84 -1.98
C VAL A 244 -6.89 14.44 -2.59
N ARG A 245 -8.11 14.08 -3.03
CA ARG A 245 -8.40 12.77 -3.62
C ARG A 245 -7.62 12.58 -4.91
N ALA A 246 -7.71 13.53 -5.84
CA ALA A 246 -6.99 13.46 -7.11
C ALA A 246 -5.46 13.39 -6.90
N ARG A 247 -4.93 14.14 -5.93
CA ARG A 247 -3.51 14.11 -5.55
C ARG A 247 -3.08 12.72 -5.08
N ARG A 248 -3.72 12.17 -4.04
CA ARG A 248 -3.40 10.85 -3.49
C ARG A 248 -3.44 9.78 -4.56
N ALA A 249 -4.47 9.82 -5.41
CA ALA A 249 -4.67 8.88 -6.48
C ALA A 249 -3.52 8.92 -7.50
N ARG A 250 -3.11 10.12 -7.96
CA ARG A 250 -1.93 10.26 -8.84
C ARG A 250 -0.65 9.73 -8.19
N SER A 251 -0.42 10.03 -6.91
CA SER A 251 0.77 9.58 -6.19
C SER A 251 0.84 8.05 -6.05
N VAL A 252 -0.28 7.37 -5.76
CA VAL A 252 -0.33 5.89 -5.78
C VAL A 252 0.03 5.36 -7.17
N SER A 253 -0.51 5.95 -8.24
CA SER A 253 -0.17 5.55 -9.62
C SER A 253 1.29 5.78 -9.99
N GLN A 254 1.95 6.82 -9.49
CA GLN A 254 3.39 7.05 -9.70
C GLN A 254 4.23 6.01 -8.96
N CYS A 255 3.94 5.79 -7.67
CA CYS A 255 4.59 4.79 -6.84
C CYS A 255 4.53 3.39 -7.47
N VAL A 256 3.35 2.97 -7.93
CA VAL A 256 3.15 1.66 -8.58
C VAL A 256 3.93 1.56 -9.89
N ARG A 257 3.86 2.58 -10.76
CA ARG A 257 4.60 2.59 -12.03
C ARG A 257 6.10 2.49 -11.81
N ALA A 258 6.62 3.22 -10.81
CA ALA A 258 8.02 3.16 -10.46
C ALA A 258 8.43 1.79 -9.89
N ALA A 259 7.64 1.24 -8.96
CA ALA A 259 7.91 -0.08 -8.37
C ALA A 259 7.84 -1.23 -9.39
N ALA A 260 7.04 -1.07 -10.44
CA ALA A 260 6.92 -2.04 -11.52
C ALA A 260 8.06 -1.96 -12.55
N THR A 261 9.00 -1.01 -12.42
CA THR A 261 10.18 -0.98 -13.29
C THR A 261 11.02 -2.25 -13.10
N PRO A 262 11.57 -2.87 -14.18
CA PRO A 262 12.28 -4.14 -14.07
C PRO A 262 13.48 -4.12 -13.11
N THR A 263 14.14 -2.98 -12.99
CA THR A 263 15.28 -2.73 -12.10
C THR A 263 14.90 -2.76 -10.62
N LEU A 264 13.67 -2.35 -10.28
CA LEU A 264 13.14 -2.34 -8.91
C LEU A 264 12.25 -3.55 -8.61
N ALA A 265 12.20 -4.55 -9.51
CA ALA A 265 11.37 -5.76 -9.34
C ALA A 265 11.61 -6.48 -8.00
N HIS A 266 12.85 -6.51 -7.50
CA HIS A 266 13.19 -7.10 -6.20
C HIS A 266 12.50 -6.41 -5.02
N HIS A 267 12.13 -5.13 -5.18
CA HIS A 267 11.42 -4.34 -4.18
C HIS A 267 9.91 -4.41 -4.32
N ALA A 268 9.36 -5.04 -5.36
CA ALA A 268 7.92 -5.06 -5.63
C ALA A 268 7.10 -5.65 -4.47
N HIS A 269 7.60 -6.74 -3.85
CA HIS A 269 6.98 -7.34 -2.66
C HIS A 269 6.90 -6.36 -1.49
N ALA A 270 8.03 -5.77 -1.10
CA ALA A 270 8.10 -4.86 0.04
C ALA A 270 7.39 -3.52 -0.24
N HIS A 271 7.39 -3.05 -1.49
CA HIS A 271 6.60 -1.92 -1.94
C HIS A 271 5.10 -2.18 -1.77
N ALA A 272 4.60 -3.30 -2.29
CA ALA A 272 3.19 -3.67 -2.18
C ALA A 272 2.77 -3.75 -0.71
N HIS A 273 3.60 -4.35 0.14
CA HIS A 273 3.34 -4.44 1.58
C HIS A 273 3.26 -3.06 2.23
N ASN A 274 4.24 -2.18 1.97
CA ASN A 274 4.26 -0.84 2.54
C ASN A 274 3.08 0.01 2.05
N MET A 275 2.74 -0.06 0.76
CA MET A 275 1.60 0.67 0.18
C MET A 275 0.27 0.23 0.78
N LEU A 276 0.04 -1.08 0.92
CA LEU A 276 -1.18 -1.62 1.55
C LEU A 276 -1.29 -1.19 3.02
N ARG A 277 -0.17 -1.15 3.76
CA ARG A 277 -0.14 -0.60 5.12
C ARG A 277 -0.54 0.87 5.15
N VAL A 278 0.06 1.70 4.29
CA VAL A 278 -0.27 3.14 4.19
C VAL A 278 -1.76 3.33 3.87
N LEU A 279 -2.32 2.56 2.94
CA LEU A 279 -3.75 2.64 2.61
C LEU A 279 -4.65 2.16 3.75
N THR A 280 -4.20 1.16 4.52
CA THR A 280 -4.90 0.68 5.72
C THR A 280 -4.96 1.77 6.79
N ASP A 281 -3.84 2.45 7.03
CA ASP A 281 -3.74 3.55 8.02
C ASP A 281 -4.52 4.80 7.58
N LEU A 282 -4.64 5.03 6.26
CA LEU A 282 -5.37 6.15 5.67
C LEU A 282 -6.89 5.94 5.67
N ALA A 283 -7.35 4.71 5.47
CA ALA A 283 -8.77 4.34 5.31
C ALA A 283 -9.74 4.92 6.36
N PRO A 284 -9.45 4.88 7.69
CA PRO A 284 -10.35 5.48 8.69
C PRO A 284 -10.44 7.00 8.54
N GLN A 285 -9.39 7.65 8.05
CA GLN A 285 -9.34 9.10 7.95
C GLN A 285 -10.10 9.63 6.72
N ILE A 286 -10.33 8.80 5.71
CA ILE A 286 -11.05 9.17 4.47
C ILE A 286 -12.46 8.58 4.40
N GLU A 287 -13.03 8.18 5.55
CA GLU A 287 -14.37 7.59 5.63
C GLU A 287 -15.48 8.48 5.07
N GLY A 288 -15.37 9.80 5.22
CA GLY A 288 -16.31 10.75 4.63
C GLY A 288 -16.22 10.90 3.11
N SER A 289 -15.19 10.32 2.45
CA SER A 289 -14.95 10.44 1.01
C SER A 289 -15.37 9.15 0.28
N ALA A 290 -16.61 9.13 -0.18
CA ALA A 290 -17.20 7.96 -0.82
C ALA A 290 -16.40 7.51 -2.05
N GLY A 291 -16.00 6.23 -2.08
CA GLY A 291 -15.30 5.62 -3.22
C GLY A 291 -13.81 5.94 -3.32
N GLU A 292 -13.24 6.76 -2.42
CA GLU A 292 -11.83 7.14 -2.51
C GLU A 292 -10.91 5.94 -2.22
N ILE A 293 -11.19 5.15 -1.19
CA ILE A 293 -10.36 3.98 -0.85
C ILE A 293 -10.39 2.92 -1.96
N GLU A 294 -11.55 2.72 -2.60
CA GLU A 294 -11.70 1.86 -3.78
C GLU A 294 -10.82 2.33 -4.94
N GLU A 295 -10.79 3.64 -5.21
CA GLU A 295 -9.93 4.23 -6.26
C GLU A 295 -8.45 4.02 -5.94
N LEU A 296 -8.03 4.29 -4.70
CA LEU A 296 -6.62 4.12 -4.29
C LEU A 296 -6.19 2.65 -4.38
N LEU A 297 -7.02 1.71 -3.92
CA LEU A 297 -6.76 0.28 -4.04
C LEU A 297 -6.73 -0.16 -5.50
N SER A 298 -7.64 0.33 -6.35
CA SER A 298 -7.64 0.04 -7.80
C SER A 298 -6.33 0.47 -8.46
N ARG A 299 -5.81 1.65 -8.11
CA ARG A 299 -4.52 2.13 -8.62
C ARG A 299 -3.33 1.33 -8.08
N ALA A 300 -3.37 0.93 -6.81
CA ALA A 300 -2.36 0.08 -6.19
C ALA A 300 -2.30 -1.31 -6.86
N LEU A 301 -3.46 -1.86 -7.21
CA LEU A 301 -3.63 -3.20 -7.79
C LEU A 301 -2.95 -3.31 -9.17
N VAL A 302 -2.80 -2.21 -9.91
CA VAL A 302 -2.13 -2.17 -11.24
C VAL A 302 -0.72 -2.79 -11.22
N ILE A 303 -0.02 -2.82 -10.08
CA ILE A 303 1.28 -3.50 -9.96
C ILE A 303 1.20 -4.98 -10.36
N MET A 304 0.05 -5.61 -10.13
CA MET A 304 -0.21 -7.01 -10.49
C MET A 304 -0.52 -7.22 -11.97
N CYS A 305 -0.60 -6.16 -12.77
CA CYS A 305 -0.71 -6.23 -14.23
C CYS A 305 0.66 -6.20 -14.93
N LEU A 306 1.77 -6.08 -14.19
CA LEU A 306 3.10 -5.80 -14.73
C LEU A 306 4.11 -6.85 -14.23
N GLU A 307 4.52 -7.76 -15.11
CA GLU A 307 5.58 -8.74 -14.79
C GLU A 307 6.97 -8.10 -14.89
N PRO A 308 7.94 -8.46 -14.02
CA PRO A 308 7.88 -9.51 -12.98
C PRO A 308 7.29 -9.07 -11.63
N ALA A 309 6.89 -7.80 -11.47
CA ALA A 309 6.41 -7.26 -10.20
C ALA A 309 5.11 -7.92 -9.72
N ALA A 310 4.27 -8.36 -10.66
CA ALA A 310 3.01 -9.03 -10.38
C ALA A 310 3.18 -10.32 -9.55
N ALA A 311 4.13 -11.18 -9.95
CA ALA A 311 4.43 -12.41 -9.22
C ALA A 311 4.87 -12.16 -7.76
N ALA A 312 5.54 -11.03 -7.49
CA ALA A 312 5.96 -10.63 -6.15
C ALA A 312 4.84 -9.97 -5.33
N ALA A 313 3.92 -9.24 -5.98
CA ALA A 313 2.85 -8.50 -5.31
C ALA A 313 1.64 -9.39 -4.95
N LEU A 314 1.28 -10.37 -5.79
CA LEU A 314 0.07 -11.19 -5.59
C LEU A 314 0.03 -11.90 -4.21
N PRO A 315 1.11 -12.54 -3.72
CA PRO A 315 1.12 -13.19 -2.40
C PRO A 315 0.87 -12.18 -1.26
N VAL A 316 1.40 -10.96 -1.38
CA VAL A 316 1.22 -9.88 -0.39
C VAL A 316 -0.23 -9.46 -0.30
N TRP A 317 -0.89 -9.27 -1.45
CA TRP A 317 -2.31 -8.93 -1.49
C TRP A 317 -3.18 -10.05 -0.90
N GLN A 318 -2.89 -11.31 -1.23
CA GLN A 318 -3.61 -12.45 -0.66
C GLN A 318 -3.44 -12.55 0.86
N GLN A 319 -2.24 -12.28 1.38
CA GLN A 319 -2.00 -12.23 2.81
C GLN A 319 -2.77 -11.08 3.47
N TRP A 320 -2.64 -9.86 2.93
CA TRP A 320 -3.32 -8.68 3.46
C TRP A 320 -4.84 -8.82 3.49
N MET A 321 -5.43 -9.50 2.49
CA MET A 321 -6.87 -9.83 2.50
C MET A 321 -7.33 -10.62 3.72
N ARG A 322 -6.46 -11.47 4.28
CA ARG A 322 -6.75 -12.26 5.48
C ARG A 322 -6.66 -11.47 6.77
N GLU A 323 -5.96 -10.34 6.75
CA GLU A 323 -5.64 -9.52 7.93
C GLU A 323 -6.46 -8.22 8.00
N CYS A 324 -6.83 -7.64 6.85
CA CYS A 324 -7.56 -6.37 6.80
C CYS A 324 -9.05 -6.53 7.15
N GLY A 325 -9.70 -5.46 7.66
CA GLY A 325 -11.12 -5.48 8.05
C GLY A 325 -12.12 -5.52 6.87
N ALA A 326 -13.40 -5.79 7.15
CA ALA A 326 -14.44 -5.98 6.12
C ALA A 326 -14.52 -4.85 5.08
N ARG A 327 -14.44 -3.60 5.54
CA ARG A 327 -14.53 -2.43 4.66
C ARG A 327 -13.42 -2.42 3.60
N LEU A 328 -12.19 -2.74 3.99
CA LEU A 328 -11.04 -2.82 3.08
C LEU A 328 -11.17 -4.02 2.14
N ARG A 329 -11.65 -5.16 2.63
CA ARG A 329 -11.95 -6.34 1.79
C ARG A 329 -12.99 -6.03 0.71
N LEU A 330 -14.08 -5.34 1.05
CA LEU A 330 -15.12 -4.93 0.08
C LEU A 330 -14.61 -3.88 -0.90
N ALA A 331 -13.78 -2.94 -0.45
CA ALA A 331 -13.15 -1.97 -1.32
C ALA A 331 -12.17 -2.64 -2.31
N ALA A 332 -11.39 -3.61 -1.83
CA ALA A 332 -10.52 -4.44 -2.66
C ALA A 332 -11.31 -5.31 -3.64
N ALA A 333 -12.49 -5.81 -3.26
CA ALA A 333 -13.40 -6.51 -4.17
C ALA A 333 -13.82 -5.61 -5.34
N SER A 334 -14.19 -4.35 -5.05
CA SER A 334 -14.53 -3.36 -6.09
C SER A 334 -13.34 -3.07 -7.01
N ALA A 335 -12.13 -2.96 -6.46
CA ALA A 335 -10.92 -2.75 -7.24
C ALA A 335 -10.60 -3.96 -8.15
N ALA A 336 -10.64 -5.17 -7.57
CA ALA A 336 -10.37 -6.42 -8.28
C ALA A 336 -11.42 -6.74 -9.34
N ALA A 337 -12.68 -6.32 -9.14
CA ALA A 337 -13.78 -6.53 -10.08
C ALA A 337 -13.41 -6.15 -11.51
N THR A 338 -12.67 -5.05 -11.71
CA THR A 338 -12.26 -4.59 -13.04
C THR A 338 -11.29 -5.54 -13.77
N LEU A 339 -10.63 -6.45 -13.05
CA LEU A 339 -9.56 -7.32 -13.54
C LEU A 339 -9.90 -8.81 -13.44
N THR A 340 -11.00 -9.19 -12.79
CA THR A 340 -11.40 -10.61 -12.59
C THR A 340 -11.67 -11.38 -13.88
N ALA A 341 -11.87 -10.70 -15.01
CA ALA A 341 -11.98 -11.33 -16.32
C ALA A 341 -10.66 -11.97 -16.79
N LEU A 342 -9.53 -11.53 -16.23
CA LEU A 342 -8.22 -12.09 -16.52
C LEU A 342 -7.93 -13.22 -15.54
N GLU A 343 -7.71 -14.42 -16.09
CA GLU A 343 -7.49 -15.65 -15.31
C GLU A 343 -6.39 -15.53 -14.23
N TYR A 344 -5.39 -14.69 -14.48
CA TYR A 344 -4.31 -14.40 -13.54
C TYR A 344 -4.80 -13.84 -12.19
N PHE A 345 -5.90 -13.07 -12.18
CA PHE A 345 -6.41 -12.39 -10.98
C PHE A 345 -7.49 -13.19 -10.24
N VAL A 346 -7.91 -14.35 -10.78
CA VAL A 346 -8.88 -15.24 -10.12
C VAL A 346 -8.43 -15.63 -8.70
N PRO A 347 -7.15 -15.99 -8.43
CA PRO A 347 -6.72 -16.35 -7.08
C PRO A 347 -6.90 -15.22 -6.06
N LEU A 348 -6.78 -13.96 -6.48
CA LEU A 348 -7.02 -12.81 -5.60
C LEU A 348 -8.52 -12.65 -5.33
N ALA A 349 -9.35 -12.68 -6.37
CA ALA A 349 -10.80 -12.59 -6.24
C ALA A 349 -11.36 -13.70 -5.35
N ASP A 350 -10.84 -14.92 -5.49
CA ASP A 350 -11.25 -16.05 -4.67
C ASP A 350 -10.79 -15.92 -3.21
N THR A 351 -9.58 -15.37 -2.99
CA THR A 351 -9.10 -15.05 -1.64
C THR A 351 -9.96 -13.98 -0.97
N ILE A 352 -10.35 -12.94 -1.71
CA ILE A 352 -11.27 -11.89 -1.22
C ILE A 352 -12.60 -12.53 -0.80
N ALA A 353 -13.19 -13.36 -1.67
CA ALA A 353 -14.49 -13.96 -1.44
C ALA A 353 -14.49 -14.96 -0.27
N SER A 354 -13.54 -15.90 -0.25
CA SER A 354 -13.39 -16.89 0.82
C SER A 354 -13.11 -16.25 2.17
N THR A 355 -12.24 -15.24 2.21
CA THR A 355 -11.89 -14.56 3.47
C THR A 355 -13.05 -13.69 3.95
N HIS A 356 -13.71 -12.96 3.05
CA HIS A 356 -14.90 -12.18 3.41
C HIS A 356 -15.98 -13.07 4.02
N MET A 357 -16.25 -14.24 3.44
CA MET A 357 -17.26 -15.15 3.96
C MET A 357 -16.85 -15.85 5.25
N THR A 358 -15.56 -16.13 5.43
CA THR A 358 -15.05 -16.73 6.65
C THR A 358 -15.06 -15.77 7.83
N LEU A 359 -14.77 -14.49 7.60
CA LEU A 359 -14.69 -13.46 8.65
C LEU A 359 -16.01 -12.69 8.85
N SER A 360 -16.93 -12.71 7.86
CA SER A 360 -18.25 -12.06 7.96
C SER A 360 -19.19 -12.67 8.98
N GLY A 361 -18.89 -13.86 9.53
CA GLY A 361 -19.58 -14.41 10.69
C GLY A 361 -19.60 -13.46 11.91
N CYS A 362 -18.76 -12.41 11.90
CA CYS A 362 -18.68 -11.39 12.94
C CYS A 362 -19.16 -9.98 12.53
N GLU A 363 -19.33 -9.66 11.23
CA GLU A 363 -19.39 -8.25 10.75
C GLU A 363 -20.59 -7.89 9.84
N GLY A 364 -21.40 -8.85 9.37
CA GLY A 364 -22.63 -8.57 8.61
C GLY A 364 -22.43 -8.27 7.11
N ASP A 365 -23.45 -8.63 6.33
CA ASP A 365 -23.69 -8.44 4.87
C ASP A 365 -23.32 -9.55 3.87
N GLY A 366 -22.62 -10.61 4.28
CA GLY A 366 -22.51 -11.89 3.55
C GLY A 366 -22.24 -11.78 2.03
N TRP A 367 -22.87 -12.65 1.22
CA TRP A 367 -22.66 -12.68 -0.23
C TRP A 367 -23.21 -11.46 -0.97
N SER A 368 -24.26 -10.83 -0.47
CA SER A 368 -24.96 -9.74 -1.18
C SER A 368 -24.08 -8.49 -1.33
N ALA A 369 -23.38 -8.08 -0.27
CA ALA A 369 -22.44 -6.96 -0.32
C ALA A 369 -21.25 -7.26 -1.25
N LEU A 370 -20.69 -8.46 -1.16
CA LEU A 370 -19.58 -8.86 -2.01
C LEU A 370 -19.99 -8.89 -3.50
N ARG A 371 -21.16 -9.46 -3.79
CA ARG A 371 -21.73 -9.52 -5.16
C ARG A 371 -21.97 -8.12 -5.71
N ALA A 372 -22.53 -7.20 -4.92
CA ALA A 372 -22.73 -5.82 -5.36
C ALA A 372 -21.41 -5.14 -5.79
N ARG A 373 -20.29 -5.48 -5.14
CA ARG A 373 -18.96 -4.95 -5.50
C ARG A 373 -18.33 -5.66 -6.70
N LEU A 374 -18.39 -6.99 -6.75
CA LEU A 374 -17.78 -7.78 -7.83
C LEU A 374 -18.57 -7.71 -9.14
N CYS A 375 -19.90 -7.70 -9.08
CA CYS A 375 -20.78 -7.61 -10.25
C CYS A 375 -20.90 -6.19 -10.84
N GLY A 376 -20.29 -5.17 -10.21
CA GLY A 376 -20.08 -3.86 -10.85
C GLY A 376 -19.13 -3.92 -12.06
N CYS A 377 -18.52 -5.08 -12.30
CA CYS A 377 -17.67 -5.40 -13.44
C CYS A 377 -18.45 -5.54 -14.76
N ALA A 378 -17.96 -4.89 -15.83
CA ALA A 378 -18.54 -4.98 -17.17
C ALA A 378 -18.50 -6.39 -17.80
N TRP A 379 -17.74 -7.32 -17.22
CA TRP A 379 -17.48 -8.66 -17.79
C TRP A 379 -18.49 -9.73 -17.37
N GLY A 380 -19.39 -9.42 -16.42
CA GLY A 380 -20.59 -10.22 -16.11
C GLY A 380 -20.37 -11.73 -15.98
N ALA A 381 -21.19 -12.52 -16.68
CA ALA A 381 -21.20 -13.99 -16.63
C ALA A 381 -19.91 -14.66 -17.15
N GLY A 382 -19.13 -13.99 -17.99
CA GLY A 382 -17.85 -14.51 -18.48
C GLY A 382 -16.80 -14.61 -17.38
N ALA A 383 -16.81 -13.67 -16.42
CA ALA A 383 -15.90 -13.68 -15.28
C ALA A 383 -16.18 -14.86 -14.34
N ALA A 384 -17.45 -15.25 -14.14
CA ALA A 384 -17.80 -16.41 -13.33
C ALA A 384 -17.29 -17.72 -13.94
N ALA A 385 -17.41 -17.89 -15.25
CA ALA A 385 -16.88 -19.06 -15.96
C ALA A 385 -15.34 -19.12 -15.92
N ALA A 386 -14.66 -17.98 -16.13
CA ALA A 386 -13.21 -17.88 -16.02
C ALA A 386 -12.72 -18.22 -14.60
N ALA A 387 -13.43 -17.73 -13.56
CA ALA A 387 -13.14 -18.07 -12.18
C ALA A 387 -13.27 -19.57 -11.92
N GLY A 388 -14.35 -20.20 -12.41
CA GLY A 388 -14.56 -21.64 -12.30
C GLY A 388 -13.49 -22.48 -13.00
N ALA A 389 -13.06 -22.07 -14.20
CA ALA A 389 -11.98 -22.75 -14.94
C ALA A 389 -10.65 -22.74 -14.17
N ARG A 390 -10.41 -21.70 -13.36
CA ARG A 390 -9.22 -21.55 -12.50
C ARG A 390 -9.45 -22.00 -11.05
N ARG A 391 -10.57 -22.69 -10.77
CA ARG A 391 -10.94 -23.24 -9.45
C ARG A 391 -11.16 -22.19 -8.36
N GLY A 392 -11.44 -20.93 -8.74
CA GLY A 392 -11.86 -19.89 -7.82
C GLY A 392 -13.35 -20.01 -7.51
N TRP A 393 -13.76 -21.02 -6.73
CA TRP A 393 -15.17 -21.37 -6.53
C TRP A 393 -15.96 -20.35 -5.70
N HIS A 394 -15.31 -19.63 -4.79
CA HIS A 394 -15.93 -18.54 -4.04
C HIS A 394 -16.14 -17.32 -4.95
N ALA A 395 -15.12 -16.99 -5.76
CA ALA A 395 -15.23 -15.91 -6.74
C ALA A 395 -16.29 -16.23 -7.81
N ALA A 396 -16.31 -17.47 -8.32
CA ALA A 396 -17.28 -17.90 -9.33
C ALA A 396 -18.73 -17.81 -8.82
N TYR A 397 -18.97 -18.16 -7.54
CA TYR A 397 -20.29 -18.00 -6.93
C TYR A 397 -20.65 -16.52 -6.71
N ALA A 398 -19.71 -15.71 -6.20
CA ALA A 398 -19.94 -14.29 -5.97
C ALA A 398 -20.16 -13.49 -7.27
N LEU A 399 -19.62 -13.94 -8.40
CA LEU A 399 -19.80 -13.33 -9.73
C LEU A 399 -21.05 -13.84 -10.46
N LEU A 400 -21.71 -14.90 -9.95
CA LEU A 400 -22.92 -15.43 -10.54
C LEU A 400 -24.10 -14.46 -10.26
N PRO A 401 -24.82 -13.96 -11.29
CA PRO A 401 -26.01 -13.13 -11.04
C PRO A 401 -27.11 -13.96 -10.35
N ARG A 402 -27.83 -13.35 -9.38
CA ARG A 402 -28.82 -14.05 -8.54
C ARG A 402 -29.93 -14.76 -9.36
N ASP A 403 -30.48 -14.06 -10.35
CA ASP A 403 -31.70 -14.48 -11.06
C ASP A 403 -31.43 -15.25 -12.36
N THR A 404 -30.15 -15.51 -12.67
CA THR A 404 -29.77 -16.17 -13.92
C THR A 404 -29.33 -17.61 -13.69
N LEU A 405 -29.64 -18.47 -14.66
CA LEU A 405 -29.06 -19.81 -14.73
C LEU A 405 -27.53 -19.72 -14.85
N PRO A 406 -26.78 -20.61 -14.18
CA PRO A 406 -25.33 -20.66 -14.33
C PRO A 406 -24.94 -20.93 -15.79
N PRO A 407 -23.87 -20.28 -16.30
CA PRO A 407 -23.36 -20.54 -17.63
C PRO A 407 -22.99 -22.02 -17.80
N GLN A 408 -23.25 -22.57 -18.99
CA GLN A 408 -22.93 -23.98 -19.27
C GLN A 408 -21.45 -24.30 -19.06
N ASP A 409 -20.56 -23.38 -19.44
CA ASP A 409 -19.10 -23.57 -19.30
C ASP A 409 -18.67 -23.63 -17.84
N LEU A 410 -19.34 -22.89 -16.96
CA LEU A 410 -19.12 -22.95 -15.51
C LEU A 410 -19.58 -24.31 -14.96
N LEU A 411 -20.74 -24.82 -15.39
CA LEU A 411 -21.21 -26.15 -15.01
C LEU A 411 -20.29 -27.25 -15.53
N ARG A 412 -19.81 -27.14 -16.77
CA ARG A 412 -18.83 -28.07 -17.36
C ARG A 412 -17.51 -28.04 -16.60
N ALA A 413 -17.01 -26.86 -16.22
CA ALA A 413 -15.81 -26.72 -15.39
C ALA A 413 -15.99 -27.38 -14.02
N LEU A 414 -17.13 -27.15 -13.37
CA LEU A 414 -17.50 -27.80 -12.11
C LEU A 414 -17.64 -29.32 -12.25
N LEU A 415 -18.11 -29.80 -13.39
CA LEU A 415 -18.23 -31.23 -13.68
C LEU A 415 -16.88 -31.88 -14.01
N ALA A 416 -16.01 -31.21 -14.76
CA ALA A 416 -14.70 -31.71 -15.14
C ALA A 416 -13.76 -31.82 -13.93
N PHE A 417 -14.02 -31.03 -12.89
CA PHE A 417 -13.22 -31.02 -11.69
C PHE A 417 -13.88 -31.84 -10.57
N ASN A 418 -13.20 -32.89 -10.11
CA ASN A 418 -13.52 -33.49 -8.82
C ASN A 418 -13.04 -32.49 -7.75
N LEU A 419 -13.94 -31.65 -7.25
CA LEU A 419 -13.68 -30.80 -6.08
C LEU A 419 -13.12 -31.68 -4.96
N THR A 420 -11.82 -31.60 -4.72
CA THR A 420 -11.18 -32.35 -3.65
C THR A 420 -11.60 -31.75 -2.31
N PRO A 421 -12.19 -32.54 -1.39
CA PRO A 421 -12.81 -32.04 -0.16
C PRO A 421 -11.84 -31.41 0.87
N SER A 422 -10.55 -31.28 0.56
CA SER A 422 -9.59 -30.51 1.36
C SER A 422 -9.80 -29.00 1.27
N ASP A 423 -10.47 -28.53 0.20
CA ASP A 423 -10.67 -27.11 -0.07
C ASP A 423 -12.10 -26.71 0.35
N ASP A 424 -12.21 -26.13 1.55
CA ASP A 424 -13.39 -25.42 2.09
C ASP A 424 -14.76 -26.03 1.75
N GLU A 425 -15.13 -27.15 2.38
CA GLU A 425 -16.43 -27.83 2.16
C GLU A 425 -17.70 -26.94 2.10
N PRO A 426 -17.84 -25.84 2.86
CA PRO A 426 -18.99 -24.95 2.79
C PRO A 426 -19.27 -24.42 1.39
N ILE A 427 -18.26 -24.05 0.59
CA ILE A 427 -18.50 -23.57 -0.78
C ILE A 427 -19.01 -24.68 -1.69
N THR A 428 -18.57 -25.93 -1.47
CA THR A 428 -19.08 -27.08 -2.21
C THR A 428 -20.56 -27.32 -1.89
N ALA A 429 -20.96 -27.16 -0.62
CA ALA A 429 -22.37 -27.25 -0.22
C ALA A 429 -23.24 -26.15 -0.86
N VAL A 430 -22.72 -24.92 -1.00
CA VAL A 430 -23.39 -23.84 -1.76
C VAL A 430 -23.59 -24.26 -3.22
N TRP A 431 -22.59 -24.85 -3.86
CA TRP A 431 -22.73 -25.34 -5.23
C TRP A 431 -23.77 -26.46 -5.38
N VAL A 432 -23.96 -27.33 -4.39
CA VAL A 432 -25.09 -28.29 -4.40
C VAL A 432 -26.44 -27.56 -4.43
N CYS A 433 -26.59 -26.47 -3.67
CA CYS A 433 -27.79 -25.65 -3.69
C CYS A 433 -28.00 -24.99 -5.06
N VAL A 434 -26.94 -24.42 -5.65
CA VAL A 434 -26.97 -23.83 -7.00
C VAL A 434 -27.36 -24.86 -8.08
N LEU A 435 -26.81 -26.08 -8.02
CA LEU A 435 -27.14 -27.14 -8.97
C LEU A 435 -28.62 -27.56 -8.84
N CYS A 436 -29.13 -27.72 -7.62
CA CYS A 436 -30.53 -28.01 -7.38
C CYS A 436 -31.43 -26.89 -7.92
N ARG A 437 -31.08 -25.62 -7.63
CA ARG A 437 -31.76 -24.43 -8.13
C ARG A 437 -31.82 -24.39 -9.65
N ALA A 438 -30.68 -24.59 -10.32
CA ALA A 438 -30.61 -24.58 -11.78
C ALA A 438 -31.49 -25.67 -12.40
N ALA A 439 -31.48 -26.88 -11.81
CA ALA A 439 -32.34 -27.98 -12.26
C ALA A 439 -33.84 -27.73 -11.98
N LEU A 440 -34.20 -27.03 -10.90
CA LEU A 440 -35.60 -26.65 -10.61
C LEU A 440 -36.11 -25.52 -11.52
N GLN A 441 -35.31 -24.49 -11.74
CA GLN A 441 -35.69 -23.35 -12.60
C GLN A 441 -36.03 -23.79 -14.03
N SER A 442 -35.35 -24.82 -14.54
CA SER A 442 -35.64 -25.41 -15.85
C SER A 442 -37.08 -25.93 -16.01
N ARG A 443 -37.75 -26.32 -14.91
CA ARG A 443 -39.14 -26.81 -14.92
C ARG A 443 -40.18 -25.70 -15.03
N ARG A 444 -39.82 -24.45 -14.70
CA ARG A 444 -40.74 -23.29 -14.73
C ARG A 444 -40.81 -22.62 -16.10
N VAL A 445 -39.81 -22.80 -16.96
CA VAL A 445 -39.76 -22.13 -18.28
C VAL A 445 -40.68 -22.87 -19.26
N THR A 446 -41.81 -22.26 -19.61
CA THR A 446 -42.82 -22.83 -20.52
C THR A 446 -42.37 -22.94 -21.97
N ALA A 447 -41.34 -22.18 -22.36
CA ALA A 447 -40.64 -22.30 -23.65
C ALA A 447 -39.20 -22.76 -23.41
N VAL A 448 -39.00 -24.07 -23.27
CA VAL A 448 -37.69 -24.67 -23.00
C VAL A 448 -36.77 -24.46 -24.20
N SER A 449 -35.84 -23.50 -24.12
CA SER A 449 -34.74 -23.45 -25.07
C SER A 449 -33.81 -24.64 -24.83
N ALA A 450 -33.15 -25.13 -25.89
CA ALA A 450 -32.21 -26.25 -25.79
C ALA A 450 -31.12 -26.00 -24.71
N ALA A 451 -30.70 -24.74 -24.56
CA ALA A 451 -29.71 -24.34 -23.56
C ALA A 451 -30.20 -24.53 -22.11
N VAL A 452 -31.47 -24.24 -21.82
CA VAL A 452 -32.07 -24.43 -20.48
C VAL A 452 -32.18 -25.92 -20.14
N SER A 453 -32.58 -26.75 -21.11
CA SER A 453 -32.64 -28.20 -20.93
C SER A 453 -31.25 -28.80 -20.67
N GLU A 454 -30.24 -28.37 -21.43
CA GLU A 454 -28.88 -28.86 -21.26
C GLU A 454 -28.29 -28.46 -19.89
N CYS A 455 -28.51 -27.21 -19.44
CA CYS A 455 -28.10 -26.79 -18.09
C CYS A 455 -28.75 -27.66 -17.00
N ALA A 456 -30.04 -27.99 -17.14
CA ALA A 456 -30.75 -28.82 -16.17
C ALA A 456 -30.19 -30.24 -16.09
N GLU A 457 -29.91 -30.84 -17.24
CA GLU A 457 -29.35 -32.19 -17.32
C GLU A 457 -27.91 -32.24 -16.81
N LEU A 458 -27.08 -31.23 -17.12
CA LEU A 458 -25.73 -31.09 -16.54
C LEU A 458 -25.80 -30.96 -15.01
N ALA A 459 -26.72 -30.14 -14.51
CA ALA A 459 -26.89 -29.93 -13.07
C ALA A 459 -27.39 -31.20 -12.36
N ARG A 460 -28.39 -31.90 -12.92
CA ARG A 460 -28.86 -33.20 -12.40
C ARG A 460 -27.76 -34.24 -12.42
N GLY A 461 -27.04 -34.35 -13.54
CA GLY A 461 -25.92 -35.27 -13.70
C GLY A 461 -24.82 -35.03 -12.66
N ALA A 462 -24.52 -33.76 -12.34
CA ALA A 462 -23.58 -33.40 -11.28
C ALA A 462 -24.05 -33.93 -9.91
N VAL A 463 -25.29 -33.67 -9.53
CA VAL A 463 -25.86 -34.09 -8.23
C VAL A 463 -25.90 -35.61 -8.12
N VAL A 464 -26.32 -36.32 -9.17
CA VAL A 464 -26.34 -37.80 -9.19
C VAL A 464 -24.92 -38.36 -8.98
N ARG A 465 -23.94 -37.80 -9.70
CA ARG A 465 -22.54 -38.24 -9.59
C ARG A 465 -21.96 -37.95 -8.20
N TRP A 466 -22.31 -36.82 -7.59
CA TRP A 466 -21.85 -36.44 -6.26
C TRP A 466 -22.57 -37.19 -5.13
N ALA A 467 -23.79 -37.67 -5.36
CA ALA A 467 -24.54 -38.51 -4.41
C ALA A 467 -24.04 -39.98 -4.38
N ALA A 468 -23.39 -40.43 -5.45
CA ALA A 468 -22.93 -41.79 -5.61
C ALA A 468 -21.85 -42.16 -4.57
N GLU A 469 -21.92 -43.40 -4.08
CA GLU A 469 -20.85 -43.93 -3.23
C GLU A 469 -19.59 -44.22 -4.04
N PRO A 470 -18.40 -43.93 -3.50
CA PRO A 470 -17.15 -44.22 -4.17
C PRO A 470 -17.03 -45.73 -4.35
N ARG A 471 -17.08 -46.18 -5.60
CA ARG A 471 -16.79 -47.58 -5.95
C ARG A 471 -15.30 -47.81 -5.72
N ARG A 472 -14.93 -48.32 -4.54
CA ARG A 472 -13.53 -48.63 -4.21
C ARG A 472 -13.05 -49.82 -5.04
N SER A 473 -12.27 -49.56 -6.08
CA SER A 473 -11.46 -50.61 -6.72
C SER A 473 -10.25 -50.95 -5.84
N ILE A 474 -9.75 -52.19 -5.92
CA ILE A 474 -8.56 -52.65 -5.18
C ILE A 474 -7.36 -51.74 -5.46
N LEU A 475 -7.22 -51.22 -6.68
CA LEU A 475 -6.18 -50.26 -7.07
C LEU A 475 -6.30 -48.91 -6.34
N GLN A 476 -7.52 -48.42 -6.07
CA GLN A 476 -7.74 -47.15 -5.35
C GLN A 476 -7.46 -47.26 -3.85
N LEU A 477 -7.70 -48.44 -3.28
CA LEU A 477 -7.30 -48.77 -1.90
C LEU A 477 -5.77 -48.80 -1.73
N VAL A 478 -5.05 -49.27 -2.75
CA VAL A 478 -3.57 -49.31 -2.76
C VAL A 478 -2.95 -47.94 -3.07
N ALA A 479 -3.62 -47.11 -3.87
CA ALA A 479 -3.13 -45.79 -4.29
C ALA A 479 -3.43 -44.63 -3.32
N MET A 480 -4.05 -44.88 -2.14
CA MET A 480 -4.48 -43.82 -1.20
C MET A 480 -5.30 -42.71 -1.89
N GLN A 481 -6.09 -43.05 -2.91
CA GLN A 481 -6.97 -42.07 -3.54
C GLN A 481 -8.10 -41.72 -2.56
N HIS A 482 -8.19 -40.46 -2.18
CA HIS A 482 -9.18 -39.95 -1.24
C HIS A 482 -10.58 -40.06 -1.85
N ASP A 483 -11.58 -40.42 -1.02
CA ASP A 483 -12.99 -40.40 -1.43
C ASP A 483 -13.33 -39.03 -2.06
N THR A 484 -14.03 -39.03 -3.20
CA THR A 484 -14.22 -37.82 -4.03
C THR A 484 -15.03 -36.72 -3.35
N HIS A 485 -16.00 -37.07 -2.50
CA HIS A 485 -16.80 -36.13 -1.71
C HIS A 485 -17.12 -36.70 -0.33
N THR A 486 -17.28 -35.84 0.67
CA THR A 486 -17.54 -36.26 2.05
C THR A 486 -18.98 -36.68 2.28
N VAL A 487 -19.21 -37.36 3.40
CA VAL A 487 -20.54 -37.89 3.77
C VAL A 487 -21.58 -36.76 3.84
N ARG A 488 -21.18 -35.56 4.29
CA ARG A 488 -22.04 -34.37 4.36
C ARG A 488 -22.50 -33.91 2.98
N ILE A 489 -21.58 -33.78 2.02
CA ILE A 489 -21.90 -33.40 0.64
C ILE A 489 -22.78 -34.47 -0.04
N ARG A 490 -22.50 -35.76 0.19
CA ARG A 490 -23.35 -36.84 -0.31
C ARG A 490 -24.77 -36.77 0.25
N LEU A 491 -24.92 -36.48 1.54
CA LEU A 491 -26.22 -36.29 2.20
C LEU A 491 -27.01 -35.13 1.56
N LEU A 492 -26.35 -33.99 1.33
CA LEU A 492 -26.95 -32.84 0.63
C LEU A 492 -27.39 -33.19 -0.80
N CYS A 493 -26.56 -33.91 -1.55
CA CYS A 493 -26.90 -34.35 -2.90
C CYS A 493 -28.09 -35.32 -2.90
N ARG A 494 -28.17 -36.26 -1.93
CA ARG A 494 -29.31 -37.17 -1.78
C ARG A 494 -30.62 -36.42 -1.48
N LEU A 495 -30.58 -35.39 -0.63
CA LEU A 495 -31.75 -34.51 -0.41
C LEU A 495 -32.11 -33.73 -1.69
N ALA A 496 -31.12 -33.19 -2.40
CA ALA A 496 -31.35 -32.48 -3.66
C ALA A 496 -32.02 -33.37 -4.71
N LEU A 497 -31.65 -34.67 -4.80
CA LEU A 497 -32.33 -35.62 -5.66
C LEU A 497 -33.79 -35.85 -5.24
N CYS A 498 -34.09 -35.94 -3.94
CA CYS A 498 -35.47 -36.04 -3.45
C CYS A 498 -36.30 -34.80 -3.81
N ILE A 499 -35.70 -33.61 -3.79
CA ILE A 499 -36.36 -32.36 -4.20
C ILE A 499 -36.62 -32.34 -5.71
N LEU A 500 -35.66 -32.85 -6.49
CA LEU A 500 -35.79 -32.93 -7.94
C LEU A 500 -36.77 -34.04 -8.36
N ASP A 501 -36.92 -35.12 -7.61
CA ASP A 501 -37.91 -36.17 -7.88
C ASP A 501 -38.68 -36.55 -6.61
N PRO A 502 -39.70 -35.75 -6.22
CA PRO A 502 -40.44 -35.94 -4.98
C PRO A 502 -41.30 -37.21 -4.96
N SER A 503 -41.54 -37.83 -6.13
CA SER A 503 -42.30 -39.07 -6.25
C SER A 503 -41.47 -40.33 -5.97
N SER A 504 -40.15 -40.23 -5.92
CA SER A 504 -39.27 -41.40 -5.81
C SER A 504 -39.10 -41.86 -4.36
N VAL A 505 -39.73 -43.00 -4.04
CA VAL A 505 -39.60 -43.66 -2.73
C VAL A 505 -38.18 -44.17 -2.49
N GLU A 506 -37.49 -44.61 -3.54
CA GLU A 506 -36.12 -45.13 -3.46
C GLU A 506 -35.13 -44.03 -3.03
N LEU A 507 -35.27 -42.81 -3.59
CA LEU A 507 -34.44 -41.67 -3.21
C LEU A 507 -34.69 -41.25 -1.76
N ALA A 508 -35.95 -41.25 -1.31
CA ALA A 508 -36.30 -40.96 0.08
C ALA A 508 -35.66 -41.95 1.07
N GLN A 509 -35.72 -43.26 0.77
CA GLN A 509 -35.07 -44.29 1.59
C GLN A 509 -33.54 -44.19 1.58
N ALA A 510 -32.94 -43.85 0.43
CA ALA A 510 -31.50 -43.62 0.32
C ALA A 510 -31.05 -42.39 1.12
N TYR A 511 -31.85 -41.33 1.17
CA TYR A 511 -31.58 -40.17 2.02
C TYR A 511 -31.70 -40.51 3.50
N GLU A 512 -32.79 -41.15 3.92
CA GLU A 512 -33.03 -41.52 5.33
C GLU A 512 -31.94 -42.43 5.89
N SER A 513 -31.50 -43.42 5.12
CA SER A 513 -30.38 -44.30 5.51
C SER A 513 -29.04 -43.57 5.66
N SER A 514 -28.89 -42.41 5.02
CA SER A 514 -27.70 -41.55 5.10
C SER A 514 -27.72 -40.54 6.25
N CYS A 515 -28.88 -40.35 6.87
CA CYS A 515 -29.09 -39.35 7.93
C CYS A 515 -28.37 -39.70 9.24
N SER A 516 -27.71 -40.87 9.32
CA SER A 516 -26.77 -41.21 10.39
C SER A 516 -25.61 -40.21 10.51
N ALA A 517 -25.35 -39.42 9.46
CA ALA A 517 -24.32 -38.36 9.45
C ALA A 517 -24.78 -37.02 10.05
N LEU A 518 -26.05 -36.89 10.47
CA LEU A 518 -26.57 -35.68 11.08
C LEU A 518 -26.04 -35.49 12.52
N PRO A 519 -25.86 -34.23 12.97
CA PRO A 519 -25.63 -33.94 14.38
C PRO A 519 -26.78 -34.46 15.28
N PRO A 520 -26.50 -34.88 16.52
CA PRO A 520 -27.54 -35.33 17.44
C PRO A 520 -28.56 -34.20 17.72
N GLY A 521 -29.84 -34.55 17.74
CA GLY A 521 -30.95 -33.60 17.98
C GLY A 521 -31.66 -33.07 16.72
N GLN A 522 -31.19 -33.41 15.52
CA GLN A 522 -31.77 -32.96 14.23
C GLN A 522 -32.70 -34.02 13.61
N ALA A 523 -33.51 -34.70 14.42
CA ALA A 523 -34.36 -35.83 13.98
C ALA A 523 -35.38 -35.42 12.90
N GLU A 524 -35.83 -34.16 12.91
CA GLU A 524 -36.74 -33.63 11.91
C GLU A 524 -36.14 -33.63 10.50
N ALA A 525 -34.82 -33.39 10.37
CA ALA A 525 -34.15 -33.34 9.08
C ALA A 525 -34.15 -34.69 8.35
N ALA A 526 -34.22 -35.80 9.09
CA ALA A 526 -34.34 -37.14 8.51
C ALA A 526 -35.67 -37.34 7.77
N SER A 527 -36.74 -36.67 8.22
CA SER A 527 -38.07 -36.77 7.59
C SER A 527 -38.21 -35.97 6.29
N TRP A 528 -37.26 -35.08 5.98
CA TRP A 528 -37.31 -34.21 4.80
C TRP A 528 -37.20 -34.95 3.48
N GLY A 529 -36.73 -36.21 3.46
CA GLY A 529 -36.76 -37.05 2.26
C GLY A 529 -38.18 -37.43 1.81
N ARG A 530 -39.13 -37.57 2.76
CA ARG A 530 -40.53 -37.93 2.46
C ARG A 530 -41.40 -36.72 2.10
N ALA A 531 -41.01 -35.54 2.56
CA ALA A 531 -41.66 -34.27 2.26
C ALA A 531 -40.60 -33.24 1.81
N PRO A 532 -39.99 -33.45 0.63
CA PRO A 532 -38.91 -32.61 0.17
C PRO A 532 -39.43 -31.21 -0.18
N GLY A 533 -38.75 -30.19 0.34
CA GLY A 533 -39.02 -28.79 0.04
C GLY A 533 -37.73 -28.11 -0.37
N ALA A 534 -37.77 -27.22 -1.36
CA ALA A 534 -36.57 -26.55 -1.87
C ALA A 534 -35.78 -25.82 -0.76
N LYS A 535 -36.50 -25.20 0.19
CA LYS A 535 -35.92 -24.55 1.38
C LYS A 535 -35.20 -25.50 2.35
N HIS A 536 -35.48 -26.80 2.32
CA HIS A 536 -34.87 -27.78 3.22
C HIS A 536 -33.39 -28.03 2.89
N LEU A 537 -32.99 -27.86 1.62
CA LEU A 537 -31.62 -28.08 1.19
C LEU A 537 -30.60 -27.09 1.81
N PRO A 538 -30.77 -25.76 1.65
CA PRO A 538 -29.83 -24.82 2.27
C PRO A 538 -29.96 -24.81 3.80
N ARG A 539 -31.13 -25.14 4.36
CA ARG A 539 -31.29 -25.35 5.82
C ARG A 539 -30.51 -26.57 6.32
N LEU A 540 -30.52 -27.67 5.56
CA LEU A 540 -29.70 -28.83 5.88
C LEU A 540 -28.21 -28.48 5.82
N ALA A 541 -27.80 -27.70 4.82
CA ALA A 541 -26.42 -27.24 4.71
C ALA A 541 -26.00 -26.39 5.93
N ALA A 542 -26.84 -25.45 6.38
CA ALA A 542 -26.60 -24.68 7.59
C ALA A 542 -26.47 -25.59 8.85
N ILE A 543 -27.30 -26.63 8.97
CA ILE A 543 -27.21 -27.62 10.07
C ILE A 543 -25.89 -28.40 10.03
N LEU A 544 -25.42 -28.77 8.85
CA LEU A 544 -24.19 -29.55 8.67
C LEU A 544 -22.92 -28.71 8.87
N TYR A 545 -23.01 -27.39 8.73
CA TYR A 545 -21.90 -26.44 8.81
C TYR A 545 -22.20 -25.30 9.81
N PRO A 546 -22.23 -25.59 11.12
CA PRO A 546 -22.55 -24.59 12.14
C PRO A 546 -21.54 -23.43 12.12
N GLY A 547 -22.04 -22.20 12.25
CA GLY A 547 -21.21 -20.98 12.18
C GLY A 547 -20.86 -20.52 10.76
N LYS A 548 -21.41 -21.18 9.72
CA LYS A 548 -21.28 -20.80 8.32
C LYS A 548 -22.62 -20.42 7.69
N ASP A 549 -23.61 -20.02 8.48
CA ASP A 549 -24.97 -19.70 8.03
C ASP A 549 -24.99 -18.63 6.92
N ALA A 550 -24.08 -17.66 7.00
CA ALA A 550 -23.88 -16.63 5.99
C ALA A 550 -23.64 -17.19 4.57
N TYR A 551 -23.03 -18.38 4.44
CA TYR A 551 -22.84 -19.02 3.14
C TYR A 551 -24.14 -19.38 2.44
N PHE A 552 -25.20 -19.68 3.21
CA PHE A 552 -26.43 -20.27 2.69
C PHE A 552 -27.61 -19.30 2.65
N ASN A 553 -27.54 -18.15 3.34
CA ASN A 553 -28.63 -17.16 3.40
C ASN A 553 -29.18 -16.77 2.01
N ASP A 554 -28.30 -16.45 1.05
CA ASP A 554 -28.71 -16.10 -0.31
C ASP A 554 -29.50 -17.23 -0.99
N GLU A 555 -29.08 -18.49 -0.82
CA GLU A 555 -29.74 -19.65 -1.44
C GLU A 555 -31.03 -20.04 -0.69
N ILE A 556 -31.15 -19.73 0.60
CA ILE A 556 -32.42 -19.85 1.35
C ILE A 556 -33.49 -18.95 0.73
N GLU A 557 -33.14 -17.71 0.40
CA GLU A 557 -34.05 -16.76 -0.27
C GLU A 557 -34.40 -17.23 -1.69
N LEU A 558 -33.37 -17.50 -2.50
CA LEU A 558 -33.57 -17.85 -3.93
C LEU A 558 -34.37 -19.15 -4.12
N LEU A 559 -34.14 -20.18 -3.30
CA LEU A 559 -34.89 -21.43 -3.40
C LEU A 559 -36.33 -21.31 -2.86
N GLN A 560 -36.61 -20.35 -1.98
CA GLN A 560 -37.98 -20.06 -1.55
C GLN A 560 -38.80 -19.42 -2.67
N GLU A 561 -38.20 -18.54 -3.48
CA GLU A 561 -38.89 -17.90 -4.62
C GLU A 561 -39.23 -18.89 -5.75
N ILE A 562 -38.53 -20.03 -5.81
CA ILE A 562 -38.69 -21.09 -6.83
C ILE A 562 -39.77 -22.11 -6.47
N THR A 563 -40.33 -22.06 -5.26
CA THR A 563 -41.49 -22.86 -4.85
C THR A 563 -42.69 -21.97 -4.61
#